data_AF-A0A7X8KMY2-F1
#
_entry.id   AF-A0A7X8KMY2-F1
#
_cell.length_a   1.000
_cell.length_b   1.000
_cell.length_c   1.000
_cell.angle_alpha   90.00
_cell.angle_beta   90.00
_cell.angle_gamma   90.00
#
_symmetry.space_group_name_H-M   'P 1'
#
loop_
_entity.id
_entity.type
_entity.pdbx_description
1 polymer ?
#
loop_
_entity_poly.entity_id
_entity_poly.type
_entity_poly.pdbx_seq_one_letter_code
_entity_poly.pdbx_strand_id
1 'polypeptide(L)'
;MRVAVIGATGSVGGAVLDICRRFPERFEVVALAAKSNEAKLTELASLHRARTLCLTEPRTASFKAEGYNCLTGTEALSLIASDPDIDHIVFASSGVAAIKALQTALREDKDVSLANKESIVVAGPWVMPLVKRTDQLRPVDSEHSAIWQCIREENKAEIQKIWLTASGGPFRNYTREMLEKVTPEEALAHPVWKMGPKITVDSATLMNKGIECIEAMQLFDLPAEKVSALVHPGSQVHGVVLFYDGTMKLLASSPDMRLPAAAALAWPDRVDLVGSGLDFSDPAKWDLSFREIDGSLFPCFGIACKAG
;
A
#
# COMPACT_ATOMS: atom_id res chain seq x y z
N MET A 1 20.37 -5.82 2.20
CA MET A 1 19.39 -6.04 1.12
C MET A 1 19.36 -4.82 0.22
N ARG A 2 19.49 -5.00 -1.09
CA ARG A 2 19.48 -3.92 -2.09
C ARG A 2 18.06 -3.67 -2.59
N VAL A 3 17.59 -2.44 -2.41
CA VAL A 3 16.19 -2.05 -2.57
C VAL A 3 16.05 -1.06 -3.73
N ALA A 4 15.07 -1.31 -4.59
CA ALA A 4 14.57 -0.32 -5.54
C ALA A 4 13.20 0.21 -5.11
N VAL A 5 12.97 1.52 -5.27
CA VAL A 5 11.69 2.16 -4.92
C VAL A 5 11.07 2.81 -6.16
N ILE A 6 10.01 2.19 -6.68
CA ILE A 6 9.20 2.71 -7.78
C ILE A 6 8.06 3.55 -7.18
N GLY A 7 8.01 4.84 -7.52
CA GLY A 7 7.13 5.81 -6.84
C GLY A 7 7.81 6.55 -5.68
N ALA A 8 9.14 6.70 -5.73
CA ALA A 8 9.98 7.26 -4.67
C ALA A 8 9.58 8.67 -4.20
N THR A 9 9.04 9.50 -5.10
CA THR A 9 8.68 10.89 -4.79
C THR A 9 7.29 11.04 -4.18
N GLY A 10 6.50 9.96 -4.12
CA GLY A 10 5.17 9.91 -3.49
C GLY A 10 5.22 9.78 -1.96
N SER A 11 4.04 9.75 -1.34
CA SER A 11 3.91 9.62 0.12
C SER A 11 4.41 8.26 0.63
N VAL A 12 3.96 7.16 0.04
CA VAL A 12 4.38 5.80 0.44
C VAL A 12 5.87 5.59 0.13
N GLY A 13 6.35 6.04 -1.03
CA GLY A 13 7.77 6.00 -1.37
C GLY A 13 8.63 6.75 -0.33
N GLY A 14 8.17 7.91 0.13
CA GLY A 14 8.83 8.64 1.22
C GLY A 14 8.86 7.87 2.55
N ALA A 15 7.76 7.21 2.93
CA ALA A 15 7.73 6.38 4.15
C ALA A 15 8.70 5.19 4.07
N VAL A 16 8.74 4.51 2.92
CA VAL A 16 9.69 3.42 2.63
C VAL A 16 11.12 3.91 2.73
N LEU A 17 11.43 5.05 2.12
CA LEU A 17 12.76 5.65 2.17
C LEU A 17 13.14 6.09 3.59
N ASP A 18 12.20 6.59 4.40
CA ASP A 18 12.48 6.88 5.82
C ASP A 18 12.87 5.61 6.59
N ILE A 19 12.22 4.46 6.32
CA ILE A 19 12.63 3.17 6.90
C ILE A 19 14.04 2.77 6.45
N CYS A 20 14.34 2.85 5.15
CA CYS A 20 15.68 2.54 4.65
C CYS A 20 16.75 3.44 5.28
N ARG A 21 16.44 4.73 5.53
CA ARG A 21 17.34 5.68 6.18
C ARG A 21 17.57 5.37 7.66
N ARG A 22 16.55 4.85 8.37
CA ARG A 22 16.65 4.49 9.79
C ARG A 22 17.45 3.21 10.02
N PHE A 23 17.46 2.29 9.05
CA PHE A 23 18.15 1.01 9.13
C PHE A 23 19.09 0.78 7.92
N PRO A 24 20.08 1.66 7.70
CA PRO A 24 20.97 1.62 6.53
C PRO A 24 21.87 0.38 6.50
N GLU A 25 22.10 -0.26 7.64
CA GLU A 25 22.81 -1.54 7.76
C GLU A 25 22.01 -2.72 7.20
N ARG A 26 20.67 -2.59 7.10
CA ARG A 26 19.79 -3.62 6.54
C ARG A 26 19.39 -3.31 5.10
N PHE A 27 19.18 -2.04 4.77
CA PHE A 27 18.57 -1.62 3.51
C PHE A 27 19.46 -0.64 2.75
N GLU A 28 20.02 -1.08 1.61
CA GLU A 28 20.75 -0.23 0.68
C GLU A 28 19.82 0.16 -0.46
N VAL A 29 19.55 1.45 -0.65
CA VAL A 29 18.72 1.91 -1.77
C VAL A 29 19.59 2.11 -3.01
N VAL A 30 19.34 1.33 -4.06
CA VAL A 30 20.19 1.32 -5.27
C VAL A 30 19.53 1.97 -6.48
N ALA A 31 18.20 1.95 -6.56
CA ALA A 31 17.44 2.54 -7.66
C ALA A 31 16.18 3.27 -7.19
N LEU A 32 15.90 4.42 -7.78
CA LEU A 32 14.69 5.21 -7.51
C LEU A 32 13.97 5.51 -8.82
N ALA A 33 12.65 5.31 -8.84
CA ALA A 33 11.83 5.71 -9.97
C ALA A 33 10.69 6.64 -9.54
N ALA A 34 10.36 7.60 -10.40
CA ALA A 34 9.24 8.50 -10.23
C ALA A 34 8.56 8.81 -11.56
N LYS A 35 7.41 9.47 -11.51
CA LYS A 35 6.70 9.90 -12.72
C LYS A 35 7.46 11.00 -13.45
N SER A 36 7.54 12.19 -12.85
CA SER A 36 8.08 13.39 -13.53
C SER A 36 8.82 14.39 -12.62
N ASN A 37 8.87 14.17 -11.30
CA ASN A 37 9.48 15.11 -10.35
C ASN A 37 10.99 14.87 -10.23
N GLU A 38 11.73 15.39 -11.22
CA GLU A 38 13.19 15.27 -11.33
C GLU A 38 13.94 15.81 -10.11
N ALA A 39 13.65 17.04 -9.70
CA ALA A 39 14.37 17.70 -8.60
C ALA A 39 14.30 16.87 -7.30
N LYS A 40 13.10 16.42 -6.92
CA LYS A 40 12.92 15.59 -5.73
C LYS A 40 13.56 14.21 -5.90
N LEU A 41 13.53 13.62 -7.10
CA LEU A 41 14.15 12.33 -7.35
C LEU A 41 15.68 12.40 -7.16
N THR A 42 16.32 13.44 -7.70
CA THR A 42 17.77 13.66 -7.55
C THR A 42 18.16 13.97 -6.10
N GLU A 43 17.35 14.74 -5.37
CA GLU A 43 17.54 14.98 -3.93
C GLU A 43 17.53 13.66 -3.14
N LEU A 44 16.51 12.84 -3.35
CA LEU A 44 16.40 11.52 -2.72
C LEU A 44 17.56 10.61 -3.11
N ALA A 45 18.00 10.66 -4.37
CA ALA A 45 19.14 9.89 -4.85
C ALA A 45 20.42 10.22 -4.09
N SER A 46 20.68 11.51 -3.87
CA SER A 46 21.84 11.97 -3.11
C SER A 46 21.76 11.53 -1.65
N LEU A 47 20.60 11.71 -1.01
CA LEU A 47 20.38 11.32 0.40
C LEU A 47 20.58 9.81 0.62
N HIS A 48 20.10 9.00 -0.32
CA HIS A 48 20.11 7.55 -0.22
C HIS A 48 21.28 6.87 -0.94
N ARG A 49 22.13 7.65 -1.63
CA ARG A 49 23.24 7.17 -2.47
C ARG A 49 22.78 6.19 -3.55
N ALA A 50 21.58 6.40 -4.08
CA ALA A 50 21.05 5.59 -5.17
C ALA A 50 21.86 5.86 -6.45
N ARG A 51 22.09 4.82 -7.24
CA ARG A 51 22.92 4.89 -8.46
C ARG A 51 22.09 5.01 -9.72
N THR A 52 20.88 4.45 -9.72
CA THR A 52 19.98 4.43 -10.88
C THR A 52 18.74 5.29 -10.61
N LEU A 53 18.42 6.19 -11.54
CA LEU A 53 17.24 7.05 -11.48
C LEU A 53 16.37 6.84 -12.71
N CYS A 54 15.07 6.71 -12.51
CA CYS A 54 14.11 6.57 -13.60
C CYS A 54 12.99 7.60 -13.52
N LEU A 55 12.73 8.30 -14.63
CA LEU A 55 11.52 9.11 -14.82
C LEU A 55 10.66 8.48 -15.92
N THR A 56 9.45 8.04 -15.59
CA THR A 56 8.56 7.44 -16.59
C THR A 56 8.02 8.47 -17.59
N GLU A 57 7.85 9.72 -17.14
CA GLU A 57 7.36 10.86 -17.92
C GLU A 57 8.21 12.10 -17.62
N PRO A 58 9.48 12.16 -18.08
CA PRO A 58 10.33 13.32 -17.86
C PRO A 58 9.77 14.56 -18.56
N ARG A 59 9.91 15.74 -17.94
CA ARG A 59 9.44 17.00 -18.53
C ARG A 59 10.29 17.44 -19.72
N THR A 60 11.54 16.99 -19.78
CA THR A 60 12.49 17.26 -20.85
C THR A 60 12.82 15.94 -21.56
N ALA A 61 13.14 16.02 -22.85
CA ALA A 61 13.44 14.83 -23.66
C ALA A 61 14.72 14.08 -23.21
N SER A 62 15.55 14.71 -22.39
CA SER A 62 16.84 14.17 -21.92
C SER A 62 16.98 14.35 -20.41
N PHE A 63 16.32 13.49 -19.62
CA PHE A 63 16.67 13.39 -18.20
C PHE A 63 18.11 12.88 -18.08
N LYS A 64 19.01 13.74 -17.60
CA LYS A 64 20.41 13.41 -17.30
C LYS A 64 20.80 14.11 -16.01
N ALA A 65 21.20 13.32 -15.02
CA ALA A 65 21.79 13.81 -13.78
C ALA A 65 23.23 13.26 -13.70
N GLU A 66 24.21 14.16 -13.56
CA GLU A 66 25.61 13.78 -13.49
C GLU A 66 25.87 12.83 -12.32
N GLY A 67 26.64 11.76 -12.56
CA GLY A 67 26.93 10.73 -11.56
C GLY A 67 25.85 9.66 -11.37
N TYR A 68 24.74 9.72 -12.12
CA TYR A 68 23.66 8.73 -12.06
C TYR A 68 23.44 8.00 -13.39
N ASN A 69 23.00 6.75 -13.30
CA ASN A 69 22.43 6.03 -14.43
C ASN A 69 20.96 6.46 -14.62
N CYS A 70 20.70 7.36 -15.56
CA CYS A 70 19.37 7.90 -15.83
C CYS A 70 18.63 7.09 -16.90
N LEU A 71 17.46 6.57 -16.52
CA LEU A 71 16.54 5.85 -17.39
C LEU A 71 15.26 6.67 -17.59
N THR A 72 14.59 6.48 -18.74
CA THR A 72 13.35 7.18 -19.05
C THR A 72 12.29 6.26 -19.65
N GLY A 73 11.02 6.62 -19.44
CA GLY A 73 9.88 5.89 -19.97
C GLY A 73 9.41 4.75 -19.08
N THR A 74 8.15 4.35 -19.25
CA THR A 74 7.54 3.28 -18.43
C THR A 74 8.22 1.93 -18.60
N GLU A 75 8.71 1.60 -19.81
CA GLU A 75 9.42 0.34 -20.06
C GLU A 75 10.75 0.24 -19.29
N ALA A 76 11.36 1.37 -18.91
CA ALA A 76 12.56 1.37 -18.09
C ALA A 76 12.34 0.84 -16.66
N LEU A 77 11.10 0.84 -16.17
CA LEU A 77 10.78 0.19 -14.89
C LEU A 77 11.09 -1.31 -14.92
N SER A 78 10.92 -1.97 -16.07
CA SER A 78 11.25 -3.38 -16.24
C SER A 78 12.76 -3.64 -16.23
N LEU A 79 13.58 -2.66 -16.62
CA LEU A 79 15.04 -2.75 -16.51
C LEU A 79 15.47 -2.75 -15.04
N ILE A 80 14.89 -1.86 -14.22
CA ILE A 80 15.06 -1.88 -12.76
C ILE A 80 14.58 -3.22 -12.20
N ALA A 81 13.42 -3.71 -12.69
CA ALA A 81 12.83 -4.95 -12.19
C ALA A 81 13.59 -6.24 -12.55
N SER A 82 14.48 -6.19 -13.54
CA SER A 82 15.32 -7.31 -13.96
C SER A 82 16.79 -7.17 -13.56
N ASP A 83 17.16 -6.06 -12.93
CA ASP A 83 18.54 -5.81 -12.51
C ASP A 83 19.00 -6.84 -11.46
N PRO A 84 20.06 -7.62 -11.71
CA PRO A 84 20.58 -8.59 -10.73
C PRO A 84 21.13 -7.94 -9.47
N ASP A 85 21.38 -6.62 -9.49
CA ASP A 85 21.83 -5.88 -8.32
C ASP A 85 20.70 -5.43 -7.38
N ILE A 86 19.45 -5.79 -7.68
CA ILE A 86 18.29 -5.48 -6.86
C ILE A 86 17.70 -6.76 -6.28
N ASP A 87 17.60 -6.83 -4.96
CA ASP A 87 17.06 -7.99 -4.26
C ASP A 87 15.55 -7.82 -3.99
N HIS A 88 15.14 -6.58 -3.67
CA HIS A 88 13.77 -6.24 -3.26
C HIS A 88 13.27 -5.00 -4.00
N ILE A 89 12.03 -5.04 -4.50
CA ILE A 89 11.41 -3.91 -5.19
C ILE A 89 10.15 -3.45 -4.47
N VAL A 90 10.09 -2.15 -4.18
CA VAL A 90 8.91 -1.52 -3.61
C VAL A 90 8.12 -0.81 -4.72
N PHE A 91 6.90 -1.27 -4.95
CA PHE A 91 5.95 -0.68 -5.88
C PHE A 91 5.00 0.26 -5.13
N ALA A 92 5.44 1.52 -4.99
CA ALA A 92 4.74 2.61 -4.32
C ALA A 92 4.14 3.65 -5.28
N SER A 93 4.20 3.39 -6.60
CA SER A 93 3.55 4.21 -7.62
C SER A 93 2.03 4.00 -7.63
N SER A 94 1.29 4.97 -8.14
CA SER A 94 -0.16 4.85 -8.38
C SER A 94 -0.48 4.43 -9.82
N GLY A 95 -1.63 3.81 -10.04
CA GLY A 95 -2.14 3.47 -11.37
C GLY A 95 -1.54 2.18 -11.94
N VAL A 96 -1.58 2.02 -13.27
CA VAL A 96 -1.29 0.74 -13.94
C VAL A 96 0.08 0.67 -14.64
N ALA A 97 0.84 1.76 -14.63
CA ALA A 97 2.08 1.88 -15.39
C ALA A 97 3.14 0.85 -14.95
N ALA A 98 3.14 0.45 -13.69
CA ALA A 98 4.16 -0.46 -13.14
C ALA A 98 3.83 -1.95 -13.29
N ILE A 99 2.67 -2.34 -13.87
CA ILE A 99 2.23 -3.75 -13.96
C ILE A 99 3.29 -4.62 -14.65
N LYS A 100 3.85 -4.18 -15.79
CA LYS A 100 4.88 -4.94 -16.50
C LYS A 100 6.14 -5.17 -15.65
N ALA A 101 6.56 -4.14 -14.92
CA ALA A 101 7.70 -4.22 -14.02
C ALA A 101 7.40 -5.13 -12.81
N LEU A 102 6.18 -5.10 -12.28
CA LEU A 102 5.74 -6.02 -11.22
C LEU A 102 5.78 -7.48 -11.70
N GLN A 103 5.23 -7.76 -12.87
CA GLN A 103 5.30 -9.10 -13.46
C GLN A 103 6.75 -9.54 -13.72
N THR A 104 7.62 -8.61 -14.13
CA THR A 104 9.05 -8.88 -14.34
C THR A 104 9.71 -9.24 -13.01
N ALA A 105 9.54 -8.43 -11.96
CA ALA A 105 10.09 -8.68 -10.63
C ALA A 105 9.70 -10.06 -10.08
N LEU A 106 8.42 -10.43 -10.23
CA LEU A 106 7.91 -11.73 -9.78
C LEU A 106 8.52 -12.90 -10.58
N ARG A 107 8.64 -12.76 -11.91
CA ARG A 107 9.28 -13.77 -12.77
C ARG A 107 10.76 -13.95 -12.47
N GLU A 108 11.45 -12.87 -12.11
CA GLU A 108 12.86 -12.88 -11.69
C GLU A 108 13.05 -13.32 -10.22
N ASP A 109 11.98 -13.78 -9.56
CA ASP A 109 11.99 -14.26 -8.16
C ASP A 109 12.47 -13.22 -7.14
N LYS A 110 12.27 -11.93 -7.42
CA LYS A 110 12.60 -10.85 -6.48
C LYS A 110 11.55 -10.75 -5.39
N ASP A 111 11.96 -10.28 -4.21
CA ASP A 111 11.02 -9.89 -3.17
C ASP A 111 10.32 -8.58 -3.57
N VAL A 112 9.02 -8.51 -3.32
CA VAL A 112 8.15 -7.41 -3.75
C VAL A 112 7.38 -6.86 -2.55
N SER A 113 7.51 -5.57 -2.30
CA SER A 113 6.61 -4.81 -1.42
C SER A 113 5.64 -4.01 -2.27
N LEU A 114 4.34 -4.25 -2.12
CA LEU A 114 3.33 -3.68 -3.00
C LEU A 114 2.38 -2.75 -2.26
N ALA A 115 2.39 -1.46 -2.60
CA ALA A 115 1.37 -0.49 -2.18
C ALA A 115 0.43 -0.08 -3.33
N ASN A 116 0.77 -0.46 -4.56
CA ASN A 116 0.01 -0.12 -5.76
C ASN A 116 -1.17 -1.07 -5.97
N LYS A 117 -2.28 -0.80 -5.26
CA LYS A 117 -3.52 -1.59 -5.36
C LYS A 117 -4.07 -1.74 -6.77
N GLU A 118 -3.94 -0.70 -7.59
CA GLU A 118 -4.47 -0.74 -8.96
C GLU A 118 -3.84 -1.84 -9.82
N SER A 119 -2.59 -2.22 -9.55
CA SER A 119 -1.93 -3.32 -10.27
C SER A 119 -2.62 -4.67 -9.99
N ILE A 120 -3.05 -4.92 -8.75
CA ILE A 120 -3.73 -6.17 -8.39
C ILE A 120 -5.19 -6.14 -8.81
N VAL A 121 -5.86 -5.01 -8.64
CA VAL A 121 -7.28 -4.87 -9.01
C VAL A 121 -7.48 -5.06 -10.51
N VAL A 122 -6.61 -4.49 -11.33
CA VAL A 122 -6.72 -4.57 -12.80
C VAL A 122 -6.13 -5.87 -13.34
N ALA A 123 -5.01 -6.33 -12.79
CA ALA A 123 -4.23 -7.41 -13.39
C ALA A 123 -4.02 -8.63 -12.47
N GLY A 124 -4.77 -8.77 -11.38
CA GLY A 124 -4.66 -9.88 -10.42
C GLY A 124 -4.55 -11.26 -11.07
N PRO A 125 -5.46 -11.66 -11.97
CA PRO A 125 -5.39 -12.95 -12.68
C PRO A 125 -4.12 -13.16 -13.51
N TRP A 126 -3.40 -12.10 -13.90
CA TRP A 126 -2.14 -12.17 -14.67
C TRP A 126 -0.90 -11.89 -13.82
N VAL A 127 -1.07 -11.44 -12.58
CA VAL A 127 0.01 -11.11 -11.64
C VAL A 127 0.15 -12.20 -10.59
N MET A 128 -0.95 -12.60 -9.93
CA MET A 128 -0.93 -13.55 -8.82
C MET A 128 -0.34 -14.91 -9.20
N PRO A 129 -0.60 -15.50 -10.40
CA PRO A 129 0.04 -16.75 -10.79
C PRO A 129 1.56 -16.68 -10.98
N LEU A 130 2.15 -15.48 -11.02
CA LEU A 130 3.60 -15.29 -11.13
C LEU A 130 4.32 -15.33 -9.77
N VAL A 131 3.56 -15.28 -8.66
CA VAL A 131 4.10 -15.36 -7.31
C VAL A 131 4.54 -16.80 -7.03
N LYS A 132 5.85 -17.00 -6.82
CA LYS A 132 6.48 -18.32 -6.66
C LYS A 132 6.54 -18.78 -5.21
N ARG A 133 6.62 -17.82 -4.27
CA ARG A 133 6.76 -18.06 -2.83
C ARG A 133 5.68 -17.30 -2.05
N THR A 134 5.22 -17.87 -0.94
CA THR A 134 4.19 -17.26 -0.09
C THR A 134 4.58 -15.90 0.48
N ASP A 135 5.88 -15.65 0.66
CA ASP A 135 6.44 -14.43 1.24
C ASP A 135 7.05 -13.48 0.19
N GLN A 136 6.96 -13.81 -1.09
CA GLN A 136 7.56 -13.04 -2.18
C GLN A 136 6.82 -11.71 -2.40
N LEU A 137 5.50 -11.71 -2.34
CA LEU A 137 4.66 -10.52 -2.52
C LEU A 137 4.07 -10.08 -1.17
N ARG A 138 4.55 -8.94 -0.66
CA ARG A 138 4.20 -8.42 0.67
C ARG A 138 3.39 -7.13 0.53
N PRO A 139 2.14 -7.09 1.02
CA PRO A 139 1.34 -5.87 0.94
C PRO A 139 1.87 -4.78 1.88
N VAL A 140 1.91 -3.55 1.35
CA VAL A 140 2.26 -2.32 2.08
C VAL A 140 1.05 -1.43 2.31
N ASP A 141 -0.04 -1.60 1.54
CA ASP A 141 -1.31 -0.97 1.89
C ASP A 141 -1.71 -1.37 3.32
N SER A 142 -2.15 -0.41 4.14
CA SER A 142 -2.19 -0.58 5.59
C SER A 142 -3.04 -1.76 6.03
N GLU A 143 -4.21 -1.90 5.42
CA GLU A 143 -5.20 -2.90 5.76
C GLU A 143 -4.77 -4.29 5.27
N HIS A 144 -4.21 -4.38 4.06
CA HIS A 144 -3.68 -5.64 3.54
C HIS A 144 -2.41 -6.06 4.28
N SER A 145 -1.56 -5.12 4.66
CA SER A 145 -0.41 -5.39 5.53
C SER A 145 -0.87 -5.93 6.88
N ALA A 146 -1.98 -5.40 7.42
CA ALA A 146 -2.58 -5.89 8.64
C ALA A 146 -3.12 -7.32 8.52
N ILE A 147 -3.93 -7.59 7.49
CA ILE A 147 -4.44 -8.93 7.22
C ILE A 147 -3.29 -9.91 6.99
N TRP A 148 -2.30 -9.55 6.16
CA TRP A 148 -1.11 -10.37 5.92
C TRP A 148 -0.37 -10.69 7.21
N GLN A 149 -0.14 -9.71 8.09
CA GLN A 149 0.52 -9.95 9.38
C GLN A 149 -0.29 -10.88 10.30
N CYS A 150 -1.63 -10.82 10.24
CA CYS A 150 -2.50 -11.70 11.00
C CYS A 150 -2.50 -13.15 10.48
N ILE A 151 -2.36 -13.36 9.16
CA ILE A 151 -2.57 -14.68 8.52
C ILE A 151 -1.32 -15.36 7.98
N ARG A 152 -0.16 -14.68 7.89
CA ARG A 152 1.05 -15.22 7.24
C ARG A 152 1.63 -16.50 7.86
N GLU A 153 1.24 -16.83 9.10
CA GLU A 153 1.61 -18.06 9.81
C GLU A 153 0.39 -18.95 10.10
N GLU A 154 -0.76 -18.63 9.50
CA GLU A 154 -2.03 -19.32 9.73
C GLU A 154 -2.44 -20.20 8.55
N ASN A 155 -3.29 -21.19 8.83
CA ASN A 155 -3.94 -21.97 7.80
C ASN A 155 -5.08 -21.15 7.15
N LYS A 156 -4.93 -20.79 5.87
CA LYS A 156 -5.96 -20.03 5.14
C LYS A 156 -7.35 -20.70 5.15
N ALA A 157 -7.41 -22.03 5.21
CA ALA A 157 -8.67 -22.76 5.28
C ALA A 157 -9.46 -22.48 6.57
N GLU A 158 -8.78 -22.03 7.63
CA GLU A 158 -9.38 -21.72 8.92
C GLU A 158 -9.94 -20.29 8.98
N ILE A 159 -9.65 -19.45 7.98
CA ILE A 159 -10.19 -18.10 7.87
C ILE A 159 -11.69 -18.18 7.54
N GLN A 160 -12.52 -17.69 8.45
CA GLN A 160 -13.95 -17.56 8.23
C GLN A 160 -14.28 -16.25 7.50
N LYS A 161 -13.69 -15.13 7.93
CA LYS A 161 -13.94 -13.81 7.35
C LYS A 161 -12.82 -12.82 7.67
N ILE A 162 -12.55 -11.90 6.76
CA ILE A 162 -11.71 -10.73 7.00
C ILE A 162 -12.52 -9.44 6.89
N TRP A 163 -12.14 -8.45 7.69
CA TRP A 163 -12.62 -7.08 7.54
C TRP A 163 -11.46 -6.12 7.38
N LEU A 164 -11.48 -5.38 6.27
CA LEU A 164 -10.62 -4.22 6.05
C LEU A 164 -11.25 -3.02 6.75
N THR A 165 -10.50 -2.30 7.57
CA THR A 165 -11.03 -1.15 8.30
C THR A 165 -10.95 0.12 7.46
N ALA A 166 -11.99 0.95 7.44
CA ALA A 166 -12.02 2.25 6.79
C ALA A 166 -12.11 3.37 7.85
N SER A 167 -11.50 4.52 7.60
CA SER A 167 -11.76 5.72 8.43
C SER A 167 -13.22 6.22 8.33
N GLY A 168 -13.93 5.80 7.28
CA GLY A 168 -15.26 6.27 6.89
C GLY A 168 -15.24 7.55 6.03
N GLY A 169 -14.08 8.19 5.86
CA GLY A 169 -13.97 9.46 5.14
C GLY A 169 -14.65 10.63 5.86
N PRO A 170 -14.65 11.83 5.25
CA PRO A 170 -15.28 13.03 5.83
C PRO A 170 -16.80 12.90 6.02
N PHE A 171 -17.47 12.07 5.23
CA PHE A 171 -18.93 11.99 5.19
C PHE A 171 -19.54 10.84 6.00
N ARG A 172 -18.76 10.13 6.82
CA ARG A 172 -19.21 8.95 7.58
C ARG A 172 -20.42 9.17 8.50
N ASN A 173 -20.69 10.43 8.89
CA ASN A 173 -21.80 10.80 9.76
C ASN A 173 -22.91 11.57 9.01
N TYR A 174 -22.86 11.63 7.68
CA TYR A 174 -23.80 12.41 6.87
C TYR A 174 -25.07 11.60 6.59
N THR A 175 -26.21 12.28 6.52
CA THR A 175 -27.46 11.69 6.00
C THR A 175 -27.47 11.74 4.46
N ARG A 176 -28.44 11.07 3.85
CA ARG A 176 -28.65 11.11 2.40
C ARG A 176 -28.81 12.54 1.87
N GLU A 177 -29.61 13.36 2.54
CA GLU A 177 -29.88 14.76 2.14
C GLU A 177 -28.64 15.65 2.27
N MET A 178 -27.73 15.33 3.18
CA MET A 178 -26.44 16.01 3.31
C MET A 178 -25.50 15.60 2.19
N LEU A 179 -25.45 14.31 1.85
CA LEU A 179 -24.61 13.77 0.77
C LEU A 179 -24.97 14.35 -0.60
N GLU A 180 -26.23 14.69 -0.87
CA GLU A 180 -26.66 15.31 -2.13
C GLU A 180 -26.05 16.71 -2.39
N LYS A 181 -25.50 17.34 -1.35
CA LYS A 181 -25.01 18.72 -1.38
C LYS A 181 -23.50 18.84 -1.27
N VAL A 182 -22.78 17.72 -1.13
CA VAL A 182 -21.35 17.74 -0.85
C VAL A 182 -20.56 18.31 -2.03
N THR A 183 -19.45 18.99 -1.72
CA THR A 183 -18.57 19.56 -2.75
C THR A 183 -17.22 18.84 -2.85
N PRO A 184 -16.47 19.01 -3.96
CA PRO A 184 -15.11 18.50 -4.06
C PRO A 184 -14.19 19.01 -2.95
N GLU A 185 -14.34 20.27 -2.52
CA GLU A 185 -13.55 20.86 -1.45
C GLU A 185 -13.77 20.14 -0.11
N GLU A 186 -15.03 19.81 0.21
CA GLU A 186 -15.37 19.04 1.42
C GLU A 186 -14.85 17.61 1.33
N ALA A 187 -14.91 16.98 0.16
CA ALA A 187 -14.36 15.64 -0.04
C ALA A 187 -12.84 15.60 0.20
N LEU A 188 -12.13 16.69 -0.13
CA LEU A 188 -10.68 16.82 0.08
C LEU A 188 -10.26 17.04 1.54
N ALA A 189 -11.20 17.31 2.45
CA ALA A 189 -10.94 17.55 3.88
C ALA A 189 -10.93 16.25 4.72
N HIS A 190 -9.97 15.36 4.46
CA HIS A 190 -9.92 14.05 5.11
C HIS A 190 -9.63 14.13 6.64
N PRO A 191 -10.39 13.42 7.50
CA PRO A 191 -10.30 13.57 8.97
C PRO A 191 -9.09 12.91 9.66
N VAL A 192 -8.22 12.22 8.92
CA VAL A 192 -7.18 11.33 9.50
C VAL A 192 -5.90 11.42 8.68
N TRP A 193 -5.98 11.11 7.38
CA TRP A 193 -4.82 11.01 6.51
C TRP A 193 -4.61 12.27 5.66
N LYS A 194 -3.34 12.63 5.44
CA LYS A 194 -2.96 13.62 4.42
C LYS A 194 -2.53 12.89 3.15
N MET A 195 -3.39 12.91 2.13
CA MET A 195 -3.20 12.11 0.91
C MET A 195 -3.40 12.95 -0.36
N GLY A 196 -3.09 12.37 -1.52
CA GLY A 196 -3.35 12.99 -2.82
C GLY A 196 -4.85 13.08 -3.15
N PRO A 197 -5.26 14.01 -4.04
CA PRO A 197 -6.68 14.33 -4.25
C PRO A 197 -7.52 13.13 -4.72
N LYS A 198 -7.00 12.28 -5.61
CA LYS A 198 -7.71 11.08 -6.11
C LYS A 198 -8.10 10.13 -4.98
N ILE A 199 -7.13 9.69 -4.18
CA ILE A 199 -7.39 8.74 -3.07
C ILE A 199 -8.23 9.40 -1.97
N THR A 200 -8.10 10.70 -1.76
CA THR A 200 -8.95 11.42 -0.80
C THR A 200 -10.42 11.41 -1.22
N VAL A 201 -10.73 11.64 -2.49
CA VAL A 201 -12.10 11.54 -3.03
C VAL A 201 -12.60 10.08 -3.01
N ASP A 202 -11.76 9.12 -3.38
CA ASP A 202 -12.12 7.70 -3.30
C ASP A 202 -12.42 7.26 -1.85
N SER A 203 -11.71 7.81 -0.86
CA SER A 203 -11.99 7.59 0.57
C SER A 203 -13.33 8.20 0.98
N ALA A 204 -13.64 9.42 0.52
CA ALA A 204 -14.92 10.09 0.81
C ALA A 204 -16.15 9.35 0.27
N THR A 205 -15.99 8.62 -0.83
CA THR A 205 -17.05 7.81 -1.46
C THR A 205 -17.02 6.34 -1.03
N LEU A 206 -16.03 5.93 -0.24
CA LEU A 206 -15.67 4.53 0.05
C LEU A 206 -15.39 3.66 -1.20
N MET A 207 -15.20 4.27 -2.38
CA MET A 207 -14.66 3.55 -3.55
C MET A 207 -13.28 2.97 -3.25
N ASN A 208 -12.44 3.70 -2.51
CA ASN A 208 -11.12 3.22 -2.10
C ASN A 208 -11.25 1.87 -1.38
N LYS A 209 -12.16 1.80 -0.39
CA LYS A 209 -12.38 0.58 0.38
C LYS A 209 -12.95 -0.56 -0.46
N GLY A 210 -13.82 -0.24 -1.42
CA GLY A 210 -14.35 -1.22 -2.37
C GLY A 210 -13.25 -1.86 -3.24
N ILE A 211 -12.36 -1.04 -3.79
CA ILE A 211 -11.20 -1.49 -4.57
C ILE A 211 -10.24 -2.32 -3.70
N GLU A 212 -10.01 -1.91 -2.46
CA GLU A 212 -9.19 -2.66 -1.51
C GLU A 212 -9.79 -4.03 -1.17
N CYS A 213 -11.12 -4.18 -1.12
CA CYS A 213 -11.76 -5.50 -1.00
C CYS A 213 -11.42 -6.41 -2.18
N ILE A 214 -11.50 -5.89 -3.42
CA ILE A 214 -11.12 -6.65 -4.63
C ILE A 214 -9.64 -7.05 -4.56
N GLU A 215 -8.77 -6.12 -4.16
CA GLU A 215 -7.36 -6.42 -3.95
C GLU A 215 -7.14 -7.52 -2.91
N ALA A 216 -7.86 -7.48 -1.77
CA ALA A 216 -7.72 -8.49 -0.71
C ALA A 216 -8.19 -9.88 -1.17
N MET A 217 -9.24 -9.96 -1.99
CA MET A 217 -9.66 -11.22 -2.61
C MET A 217 -8.52 -11.85 -3.42
N GLN A 218 -7.84 -11.03 -4.25
CA GLN A 218 -6.73 -11.49 -5.08
C GLN A 218 -5.47 -11.82 -4.26
N LEU A 219 -5.06 -10.94 -3.33
CA LEU A 219 -3.83 -11.11 -2.55
C LEU A 219 -3.91 -12.31 -1.60
N PHE A 220 -5.07 -12.54 -1.00
CA PHE A 220 -5.23 -13.58 0.02
C PHE A 220 -5.87 -14.86 -0.51
N ASP A 221 -6.30 -14.87 -1.77
CA ASP A 221 -7.02 -15.97 -2.40
C ASP A 221 -8.29 -16.33 -1.60
N LEU A 222 -9.12 -15.30 -1.40
CA LEU A 222 -10.37 -15.40 -0.64
C LEU A 222 -11.56 -15.05 -1.54
N PRO A 223 -12.66 -15.82 -1.47
CA PRO A 223 -13.87 -15.51 -2.21
C PRO A 223 -14.57 -14.28 -1.59
N ALA A 224 -15.41 -13.62 -2.39
CA ALA A 224 -16.03 -12.33 -2.05
C ALA A 224 -16.79 -12.37 -0.71
N GLU A 225 -17.49 -13.47 -0.40
CA GLU A 225 -18.26 -13.62 0.84
C GLU A 225 -17.40 -13.61 2.12
N LYS A 226 -16.09 -13.91 2.00
CA LYS A 226 -15.14 -13.87 3.11
C LYS A 226 -14.47 -12.50 3.26
N VAL A 227 -14.66 -11.56 2.33
CA VAL A 227 -14.00 -10.25 2.36
C VAL A 227 -15.04 -9.16 2.56
N SER A 228 -14.83 -8.33 3.59
CA SER A 228 -15.72 -7.21 3.88
C SER A 228 -14.94 -6.03 4.46
N ALA A 229 -15.65 -4.98 4.84
CA ALA A 229 -15.06 -3.80 5.44
C ALA A 229 -15.91 -3.23 6.58
N LEU A 230 -15.26 -2.58 7.53
CA LEU A 230 -15.87 -1.92 8.68
C LEU A 230 -15.38 -0.48 8.77
N VAL A 231 -16.25 0.45 9.17
CA VAL A 231 -15.84 1.79 9.56
C VAL A 231 -15.25 1.72 10.97
N HIS A 232 -13.99 2.10 11.08
CA HIS A 232 -13.25 2.27 12.32
C HIS A 232 -12.68 3.70 12.36
N PRO A 233 -13.42 4.68 12.95
CA PRO A 233 -13.13 6.10 12.82
C PRO A 233 -11.75 6.55 13.31
N GLY A 234 -11.20 5.83 14.30
CA GLY A 234 -9.88 6.10 14.89
C GLY A 234 -8.70 5.61 14.05
N SER A 235 -8.94 4.73 13.07
CA SER A 235 -7.90 4.10 12.23
C SER A 235 -6.72 3.54 13.04
N GLN A 236 -7.00 2.99 14.21
CA GLN A 236 -6.04 2.33 15.09
C GLN A 236 -5.94 0.84 14.78
N VAL A 237 -7.07 0.17 14.57
CA VAL A 237 -7.11 -1.18 14.00
C VAL A 237 -7.09 -1.06 12.49
N HIS A 238 -6.17 -1.78 11.84
CA HIS A 238 -5.97 -1.76 10.39
C HIS A 238 -6.57 -2.99 9.70
N GLY A 239 -6.85 -4.06 10.43
CA GLY A 239 -7.48 -5.25 9.84
C GLY A 239 -7.91 -6.25 10.91
N VAL A 240 -8.96 -7.00 10.59
CA VAL A 240 -9.55 -8.02 11.47
C VAL A 240 -9.70 -9.33 10.70
N VAL A 241 -9.32 -10.44 11.32
CA VAL A 241 -9.49 -11.79 10.80
C VAL A 241 -10.26 -12.61 11.83
N LEU A 242 -11.40 -13.17 11.43
CA LEU A 242 -12.17 -14.16 12.18
C LEU A 242 -11.86 -15.56 11.66
N PHE A 243 -11.60 -16.47 12.58
CA PHE A 243 -11.35 -17.88 12.31
C PHE A 243 -12.57 -18.74 12.67
N TYR A 244 -12.67 -19.95 12.10
CA TYR A 244 -13.82 -20.85 12.31
C TYR A 244 -13.99 -21.34 13.77
N ASP A 245 -12.96 -21.21 14.60
CA ASP A 245 -13.02 -21.51 16.03
C ASP A 245 -13.67 -20.37 16.85
N GLY A 246 -14.05 -19.27 16.19
CA GLY A 246 -14.67 -18.10 16.80
C GLY A 246 -13.69 -17.08 17.35
N THR A 247 -12.38 -17.32 17.25
CA THR A 247 -11.35 -16.36 17.68
C THR A 247 -11.06 -15.33 16.59
N MET A 248 -10.55 -14.17 17.00
CA MET A 248 -10.18 -13.10 16.08
C MET A 248 -8.77 -12.61 16.33
N LYS A 249 -8.05 -12.30 15.24
CA LYS A 249 -6.82 -11.51 15.27
C LYS A 249 -7.09 -10.12 14.72
N LEU A 250 -6.58 -9.11 15.42
CA LEU A 250 -6.61 -7.71 15.01
C LEU A 250 -5.17 -7.19 15.00
N LEU A 251 -4.77 -6.45 13.96
CA LEU A 251 -3.55 -5.67 14.00
C LEU A 251 -3.89 -4.21 14.31
N ALA A 252 -3.34 -3.69 15.40
CA ALA A 252 -3.50 -2.31 15.82
C ALA A 252 -2.17 -1.56 15.85
N SER A 253 -2.19 -0.31 15.40
CA SER A 253 -1.05 0.62 15.45
C SER A 253 -1.50 2.05 15.18
N SER A 254 -0.62 3.03 15.41
CA SER A 254 -0.84 4.39 14.91
C SER A 254 -1.03 4.39 13.38
N PRO A 255 -1.85 5.29 12.81
CA PRO A 255 -2.03 5.44 11.37
C PRO A 255 -0.78 6.04 10.72
N ASP A 256 0.24 5.22 10.46
CA ASP A 256 1.52 5.64 9.88
C ASP A 256 2.07 4.60 8.91
N MET A 257 2.26 4.98 7.64
CA MET A 257 2.72 4.09 6.56
C MET A 257 4.14 3.56 6.73
N ARG A 258 4.94 4.13 7.64
CA ARG A 258 6.26 3.57 7.99
C ARG A 258 6.14 2.19 8.63
N LEU A 259 5.04 1.91 9.33
CA LEU A 259 4.79 0.62 9.98
C LEU A 259 4.57 -0.52 8.98
N PRO A 260 3.61 -0.45 8.03
CA PRO A 260 3.47 -1.50 7.03
C PRO A 260 4.67 -1.56 6.07
N ALA A 261 5.31 -0.44 5.75
CA ALA A 261 6.55 -0.43 4.97
C ALA A 261 7.67 -1.22 5.67
N ALA A 262 7.88 -0.99 6.96
CA ALA A 262 8.85 -1.74 7.75
C ALA A 262 8.47 -3.22 7.87
N ALA A 263 7.18 -3.54 8.09
CA ALA A 263 6.73 -4.92 8.19
C ALA A 263 7.01 -5.72 6.90
N ALA A 264 6.85 -5.10 5.72
CA ALA A 264 7.13 -5.74 4.44
C ALA A 264 8.64 -5.85 4.14
N LEU A 265 9.41 -4.79 4.42
CA LEU A 265 10.87 -4.78 4.16
C LEU A 265 11.68 -5.65 5.13
N ALA A 266 11.30 -5.64 6.41
CA ALA A 266 12.09 -6.29 7.47
C ALA A 266 11.80 -7.78 7.64
N TRP A 267 10.71 -8.28 7.03
CA TRP A 267 10.27 -9.68 7.12
C TRP A 267 11.43 -10.65 6.83
N PRO A 268 11.61 -11.72 7.63
CA PRO A 268 10.74 -12.18 8.74
C PRO A 268 10.87 -11.42 10.06
N ASP A 269 11.88 -10.56 10.17
CA ASP A 269 12.16 -9.85 11.41
C ASP A 269 11.26 -8.61 11.59
N ARG A 270 11.28 -8.07 12.81
CA ARG A 270 10.79 -6.73 13.12
C ARG A 270 11.97 -5.80 13.38
N VAL A 271 11.80 -4.52 13.04
CA VAL A 271 12.75 -3.45 13.38
C VAL A 271 12.19 -2.62 14.54
N ASP A 272 13.07 -2.03 15.35
CA ASP A 272 12.66 -1.22 16.50
C ASP A 272 12.14 0.15 16.06
N LEU A 273 10.82 0.25 15.87
CA LEU A 273 10.16 1.52 15.57
C LEU A 273 9.67 2.27 16.81
N VAL A 274 9.50 1.58 17.94
CA VAL A 274 9.07 2.21 19.20
C VAL A 274 10.18 3.13 19.71
N GLY A 275 11.41 2.65 19.76
CA GLY A 275 12.59 3.46 20.09
C GLY A 275 12.83 4.61 19.10
N SER A 276 12.15 4.59 17.96
CA SER A 276 12.24 5.59 16.89
C SER A 276 11.08 6.61 16.87
N GLY A 277 10.22 6.58 17.90
CA GLY A 277 9.14 7.56 18.14
C GLY A 277 7.76 7.17 17.62
N LEU A 278 7.56 5.93 17.17
CA LEU A 278 6.26 5.39 16.76
C LEU A 278 5.71 4.47 17.86
N ASP A 279 5.29 5.07 18.97
CA ASP A 279 4.77 4.35 20.12
C ASP A 279 3.22 4.33 20.14
N PHE A 280 2.64 3.13 20.25
CA PHE A 280 1.21 2.87 20.35
C PHE A 280 0.89 1.96 21.57
N SER A 281 1.76 1.94 22.58
CA SER A 281 1.73 0.96 23.67
C SER A 281 0.69 1.21 24.77
N ASP A 282 0.04 2.38 24.83
CA ASP A 282 -0.90 2.76 25.91
C ASP A 282 -2.34 2.27 25.63
N PRO A 283 -2.82 1.18 26.28
CA PRO A 283 -4.11 0.58 25.97
C PRO A 283 -5.29 1.46 26.40
N ALA A 284 -5.08 2.41 27.32
CA ALA A 284 -6.14 3.32 27.75
C ALA A 284 -6.58 4.29 26.64
N LYS A 285 -5.78 4.43 25.57
CA LYS A 285 -6.07 5.26 24.40
C LYS A 285 -6.65 4.46 23.23
N TRP A 286 -6.79 3.15 23.37
CA TRP A 286 -7.29 2.30 22.31
C TRP A 286 -8.80 2.45 22.14
N ASP A 287 -9.23 2.72 20.92
CA ASP A 287 -10.62 2.70 20.50
C ASP A 287 -10.82 1.47 19.61
N LEU A 288 -11.74 0.59 19.99
CA LEU A 288 -12.11 -0.61 19.23
C LEU A 288 -13.57 -0.52 18.76
N SER A 289 -14.05 0.69 18.50
CA SER A 289 -15.38 0.91 17.92
C SER A 289 -15.39 0.61 16.43
N PHE A 290 -16.38 -0.17 16.01
CA PHE A 290 -16.60 -0.55 14.61
C PHE A 290 -18.05 -0.31 14.23
N ARG A 291 -18.29 0.01 12.96
CA ARG A 291 -19.63 0.13 12.37
C ARG A 291 -19.63 -0.51 10.99
N GLU A 292 -20.76 -1.08 10.59
CA GLU A 292 -20.93 -1.55 9.22
C GLU A 292 -21.01 -0.36 8.24
N ILE A 293 -20.62 -0.60 6.98
CA ILE A 293 -20.78 0.37 5.91
C ILE A 293 -22.23 0.31 5.41
N ASP A 294 -22.94 1.43 5.47
CA ASP A 294 -24.25 1.56 4.83
C ASP A 294 -24.07 1.70 3.31
N GLY A 295 -24.25 0.59 2.58
CA GLY A 295 -24.15 0.57 1.12
C GLY A 295 -25.19 1.43 0.40
N SER A 296 -26.26 1.87 1.08
CA SER A 296 -27.24 2.79 0.50
C SER A 296 -26.72 4.24 0.48
N LEU A 297 -25.88 4.61 1.45
CA LEU A 297 -25.22 5.91 1.54
C LEU A 297 -23.90 5.95 0.75
N PHE A 298 -23.21 4.81 0.65
CA PHE A 298 -21.95 4.66 -0.07
C PHE A 298 -22.06 3.67 -1.24
N PRO A 299 -22.81 4.03 -2.31
CA PRO A 299 -23.09 3.11 -3.42
C PRO A 299 -21.84 2.65 -4.17
N CYS A 300 -20.78 3.47 -4.21
CA CYS A 300 -19.50 3.09 -4.81
C CYS A 300 -18.89 1.83 -4.17
N PHE A 301 -18.99 1.69 -2.85
CA PHE A 301 -18.56 0.49 -2.14
C PHE A 301 -19.35 -0.74 -2.61
N GLY A 302 -20.68 -0.62 -2.66
CA GLY A 302 -21.55 -1.69 -3.15
C GLY A 302 -21.32 -2.07 -4.62
N ILE A 303 -20.96 -1.12 -5.48
CA ILE A 303 -20.60 -1.37 -6.88
C ILE A 303 -19.30 -2.19 -6.95
N ALA A 304 -18.27 -1.79 -6.22
CA ALA A 304 -17.00 -2.52 -6.21
C ALA A 304 -17.17 -3.94 -5.67
N CYS A 305 -17.92 -4.14 -4.59
CA CYS A 305 -18.21 -5.48 -4.05
C CYS A 305 -18.98 -6.38 -5.03
N LYS A 306 -19.74 -5.82 -5.98
CA LYS A 306 -20.41 -6.61 -7.04
C LYS A 306 -19.51 -6.89 -8.24
N ALA A 307 -18.48 -6.07 -8.44
CA ALA A 307 -17.56 -6.19 -9.57
C ALA A 307 -16.44 -7.20 -9.30
N GLY A 308 -15.99 -7.32 -8.04
CA GLY A 308 -15.13 -8.41 -7.58
C GLY A 308 -15.88 -9.72 -7.52
#